data_AF-A0A0G3CEG9-F1
#
_entry.id   AF-A0A0G3CEG9-F1
#
_cell.length_a   1.000
_cell.length_b   1.000
_cell.length_c   1.000
_cell.angle_alpha   90.00
_cell.angle_beta   90.00
_cell.angle_gamma   90.00
#
_symmetry.space_group_name_H-M   'P 1'
#
loop_
_entity.id
_entity.type
_entity.pdbx_description
1 polymer ?
#
loop_
_entity_poly.entity_id
_entity_poly.type
_entity_poly.pdbx_seq_one_letter_code
_entity_poly.pdbx_strand_id
1 'polypeptide(L)'
;MKTPIKRNSKQFLFSFFVSICIIIAGVAVTIMESLITSYIVLMGVGLLLFILSISETDAKLSKLLSICSNVFASATCFGLYFHFKSSGSTVTAKFFALFGIFISITTIYSLIPIFKR
;
A
#
# COMPACT_ATOMS: atom_id res chain seq x y z
N MET A 1 22.48 -6.24 -3.16
CA MET A 1 22.05 -5.54 -4.38
C MET A 1 20.77 -6.23 -4.86
N LYS A 2 19.61 -5.57 -4.85
CA LYS A 2 18.34 -6.20 -5.27
C LYS A 2 18.27 -6.07 -6.79
N THR A 3 18.17 -7.17 -7.53
CA THR A 3 17.95 -7.13 -8.98
C THR A 3 16.55 -6.62 -9.26
N PRO A 4 16.39 -5.49 -9.99
CA PRO A 4 15.07 -4.96 -10.30
C PRO A 4 14.30 -5.91 -11.22
N ILE A 5 12.97 -5.99 -11.02
CA ILE A 5 12.10 -6.76 -11.89
C ILE A 5 11.96 -6.02 -13.22
N LYS A 6 12.14 -6.73 -14.34
CA LYS A 6 11.93 -6.15 -15.67
C LYS A 6 10.46 -5.75 -15.84
N ARG A 7 10.21 -4.52 -16.30
CA ARG A 7 8.84 -4.01 -16.58
C ARG A 7 8.08 -4.84 -17.62
N ASN A 8 8.78 -5.55 -18.51
CA ASN A 8 8.15 -6.45 -19.48
C ASN A 8 8.01 -7.90 -19.00
N SER A 9 8.36 -8.19 -17.73
CA SER A 9 8.13 -9.51 -17.16
C SER A 9 6.63 -9.76 -16.96
N LYS A 10 6.21 -11.01 -17.14
CA LYS A 10 4.82 -11.43 -16.87
C LYS A 10 4.37 -11.06 -15.45
N GLN A 11 5.27 -11.22 -14.48
CA GLN A 11 5.00 -10.89 -13.08
C GLN A 11 4.73 -9.40 -12.89
N PHE A 12 5.57 -8.52 -13.45
CA PHE A 12 5.34 -7.08 -13.36
C PHE A 12 4.01 -6.68 -13.99
N LEU A 13 3.75 -7.12 -15.23
CA LEU A 13 2.54 -6.76 -15.96
C LEU A 13 1.28 -7.24 -15.25
N PHE A 14 1.28 -8.48 -14.74
CA PHE A 14 0.16 -9.02 -14.00
C PHE A 14 -0.11 -8.24 -12.71
N SER A 15 0.92 -8.03 -11.88
CA SER A 15 0.76 -7.27 -10.63
C SER A 15 0.33 -5.83 -10.91
N PHE A 16 0.90 -5.19 -11.95
CA PHE A 16 0.54 -3.83 -12.36
C PHE A 16 -0.92 -3.75 -12.79
N PHE A 17 -1.38 -4.68 -13.63
CA PHE A 17 -2.78 -4.79 -14.04
C PHE A 17 -3.71 -4.97 -12.84
N VAL A 18 -3.38 -5.88 -11.92
CA VAL A 18 -4.16 -6.09 -10.69
C VAL A 18 -4.27 -4.81 -9.86
N SER A 19 -3.18 -4.06 -9.72
CA SER A 19 -3.21 -2.80 -8.97
C SER A 19 -4.16 -1.78 -9.60
N ILE A 20 -4.19 -1.68 -10.93
CA ILE A 20 -5.12 -0.81 -11.66
C ILE A 20 -6.56 -1.27 -11.45
N CYS A 21 -6.83 -2.57 -11.56
CA CYS A 21 -8.17 -3.11 -11.33
C CYS A 21 -8.68 -2.81 -9.92
N ILE A 22 -7.83 -2.94 -8.89
CA ILE A 22 -8.18 -2.61 -7.51
C ILE A 22 -8.47 -1.12 -7.35
N ILE A 23 -7.68 -0.24 -7.99
CA ILE A 23 -7.93 1.21 -7.97
C ILE A 23 -9.30 1.51 -8.58
N ILE A 24 -9.59 0.99 -9.78
CA ILE A 24 -10.85 1.25 -10.49
C ILE A 24 -12.04 0.71 -9.67
N ALA A 25 -11.96 -0.53 -9.20
CA ALA A 25 -12.99 -1.13 -8.36
C ALA A 25 -13.18 -0.34 -7.06
N GLY A 26 -12.10 0.04 -6.39
CA GLY A 26 -12.14 0.83 -5.17
C GLY A 26 -12.78 2.20 -5.39
N VAL A 27 -12.47 2.87 -6.50
CA VAL A 27 -13.10 4.16 -6.85
C VAL A 27 -14.59 3.98 -7.07
N ALA A 28 -15.00 2.96 -7.83
CA ALA A 28 -16.41 2.66 -8.06
C ALA A 28 -17.15 2.39 -6.74
N VAL A 29 -16.58 1.57 -5.85
CA VAL A 29 -17.16 1.28 -4.52
C VAL A 29 -17.22 2.54 -3.66
N THR A 30 -16.19 3.39 -3.68
CA THR A 30 -16.15 4.64 -2.91
C THR A 30 -17.23 5.63 -3.36
N ILE A 31 -17.55 5.66 -4.66
CA ILE A 31 -18.66 6.46 -5.20
C ILE A 31 -20.01 5.89 -4.78
N MET A 32 -20.16 4.56 -4.76
CA MET A 32 -21.45 3.91 -4.50
C MET A 32 -21.81 3.78 -3.02
N GLU A 33 -20.83 3.56 -2.14
CA GLU A 33 -21.07 3.25 -0.72
C GLU A 33 -20.72 4.41 0.20
N SER A 34 -19.42 4.69 0.39
CA SER A 34 -18.96 5.65 1.38
C SER A 34 -17.49 5.99 1.21
N LEU A 35 -17.08 7.17 1.66
CA LEU A 35 -15.66 7.51 1.85
C LEU A 35 -14.93 6.50 2.77
N ILE A 36 -15.65 5.76 3.61
CA ILE A 36 -15.09 4.69 4.45
C ILE A 36 -14.44 3.59 3.60
N THR A 37 -14.89 3.33 2.37
CA THR A 37 -14.31 2.30 1.49
C THR A 37 -13.10 2.79 0.68
N SER A 38 -12.65 4.03 0.91
CA SER A 38 -11.45 4.57 0.27
C SER A 38 -10.18 3.75 0.58
N TYR A 39 -10.19 2.91 1.62
CA TYR A 39 -9.10 1.97 1.91
C TYR A 39 -8.83 1.01 0.73
N ILE A 40 -9.83 0.68 -0.09
CA ILE A 40 -9.63 -0.18 -1.27
C ILE A 40 -8.80 0.57 -2.34
N VAL A 41 -9.08 1.85 -2.53
CA VAL A 41 -8.30 2.72 -3.44
C VAL A 41 -6.86 2.85 -2.91
N LEU A 42 -6.72 3.12 -1.60
CA LEU A 42 -5.41 3.20 -0.94
C LEU A 42 -4.61 1.90 -1.11
N MET A 43 -5.27 0.73 -1.04
CA MET A 43 -4.64 -0.58 -1.27
C MET A 43 -4.12 -0.70 -2.70
N GLY A 44 -4.94 -0.34 -3.69
CA GLY A 44 -4.56 -0.39 -5.10
C GLY A 44 -3.38 0.54 -5.41
N VAL A 45 -3.41 1.77 -4.89
CA VAL A 45 -2.31 2.74 -5.03
C VAL A 45 -1.04 2.26 -4.31
N GLY A 46 -1.17 1.74 -3.09
CA GLY A 46 -0.03 1.17 -2.35
C GLY A 46 0.63 0.03 -3.11
N LEU A 47 -0.16 -0.88 -3.69
CA LEU A 47 0.34 -1.98 -4.51
C LEU A 47 1.02 -1.49 -5.79
N LEU A 48 0.43 -0.51 -6.48
CA LEU A 48 1.01 0.12 -7.67
C LEU A 48 2.41 0.69 -7.36
N LEU A 49 2.54 1.46 -6.28
CA LEU A 49 3.80 2.06 -5.86
C LEU A 49 4.85 1.00 -5.48
N PHE A 50 4.44 -0.11 -4.86
CA PHE A 50 5.33 -1.23 -4.56
C PHE A 50 5.89 -1.86 -5.85
N ILE A 51 5.02 -2.12 -6.83
CA ILE A 51 5.39 -2.74 -8.10
C ILE A 51 6.34 -1.82 -8.88
N LEU A 52 6.08 -0.51 -8.88
CA LEU A 52 6.98 0.46 -9.48
C LEU A 52 8.33 0.47 -8.76
N SER A 53 8.34 0.48 -7.43
CA SER A 53 9.56 0.46 -6.61
C SER A 53 10.47 -0.73 -6.93
N ILE A 54 9.92 -1.94 -7.04
CA ILE A 54 10.71 -3.15 -7.32
C ILE A 54 11.19 -3.25 -8.77
N SER A 55 10.63 -2.45 -9.68
CA SER A 55 11.06 -2.35 -11.08
C SER A 55 12.03 -1.20 -11.36
N GLU A 56 12.17 -0.28 -10.42
CA GLU A 56 12.92 0.94 -10.60
C GLU A 56 14.43 0.71 -10.48
N THR A 57 15.19 1.28 -11.41
CA THR A 57 16.64 1.14 -11.47
C THR A 57 17.34 2.22 -10.64
N ASP A 58 16.73 3.40 -10.50
CA ASP A 58 17.25 4.43 -9.60
C ASP A 58 16.98 4.06 -8.13
N ALA A 59 18.05 3.93 -7.35
CA ALA A 59 17.96 3.48 -5.97
C ALA A 59 17.25 4.48 -5.04
N LYS A 60 17.32 5.79 -5.32
CA LYS A 60 16.64 6.82 -4.51
C LYS A 60 15.14 6.80 -4.77
N LEU A 61 14.74 6.79 -6.04
CA LEU A 61 13.35 6.74 -6.46
C LEU A 61 12.70 5.41 -6.07
N SER A 62 13.38 4.27 -6.26
CA SER A 62 12.91 2.96 -5.79
C SER A 62 12.61 2.99 -4.29
N LYS A 63 13.51 3.55 -3.48
CA LYS A 63 13.32 3.68 -2.04
C LYS A 63 12.15 4.60 -1.70
N LEU A 64 12.04 5.75 -2.35
CA LEU A 64 10.93 6.69 -2.15
C LEU A 64 9.59 6.01 -2.45
N LEU A 65 9.46 5.34 -3.60
CA LEU A 65 8.26 4.60 -3.98
C LEU A 65 7.90 3.49 -2.99
N SER A 66 8.90 2.78 -2.45
CA SER A 66 8.67 1.77 -1.40
C SER A 66 8.15 2.39 -0.11
N ILE A 67 8.67 3.56 0.27
CA ILE A 67 8.22 4.28 1.47
C ILE A 67 6.79 4.75 1.28
N CYS A 68 6.48 5.39 0.15
CA CYS A 68 5.12 5.79 -0.18
C CYS A 68 4.18 4.59 -0.16
N SER A 69 4.57 3.47 -0.79
CA SER A 69 3.79 2.22 -0.75
C SER A 69 3.47 1.78 0.68
N ASN A 70 4.45 1.81 1.59
CA ASN A 70 4.23 1.44 2.99
C ASN A 70 3.31 2.42 3.73
N VAL A 71 3.36 3.73 3.42
CA VAL A 71 2.42 4.73 3.95
C VAL A 71 0.99 4.41 3.50
N PHE A 72 0.79 4.11 2.21
CA PHE A 72 -0.52 3.71 1.69
C PHE A 72 -1.00 2.38 2.29
N ALA A 73 -0.09 1.43 2.51
CA ALA A 73 -0.40 0.15 3.15
C ALA A 73 -0.81 0.34 4.61
N SER A 74 -0.11 1.19 5.39
CA SER A 74 -0.49 1.46 6.77
C SER A 74 -1.84 2.18 6.87
N ALA A 75 -2.09 3.17 6.00
CA ALA A 75 -3.38 3.83 5.89
C ALA A 75 -4.52 2.86 5.55
N THR A 76 -4.26 1.91 4.63
CA THR A 76 -5.21 0.84 4.30
C THR A 76 -5.52 -0.03 5.52
N CYS A 77 -4.51 -0.43 6.30
CA CYS A 77 -4.72 -1.20 7.53
C CYS A 77 -5.56 -0.44 8.56
N PHE A 78 -5.36 0.87 8.72
CA PHE A 78 -6.19 1.68 9.61
C PHE A 78 -7.63 1.83 9.09
N GLY A 79 -7.82 1.99 7.78
CA GLY A 79 -9.14 1.98 7.16
C GLY A 79 -9.88 0.66 7.39
N LEU A 80 -9.20 -0.47 7.20
CA LEU A 80 -9.73 -1.81 7.50
C LEU A 80 -10.04 -1.99 8.99
N TYR A 81 -9.21 -1.46 9.90
CA TYR A 81 -9.52 -1.46 11.33
C TYR A 81 -10.86 -0.77 11.60
N PHE A 82 -11.10 0.42 11.05
CA PHE A 82 -12.38 1.12 11.26
C PHE A 82 -13.56 0.38 10.65
N HIS A 83 -13.39 -0.18 9.45
CA HIS A 83 -14.42 -0.99 8.78
C HIS A 83 -14.79 -2.23 9.60
N PHE A 84 -13.81 -3.01 10.06
CA PHE A 84 -14.10 -4.21 10.84
C PHE A 84 -14.60 -3.87 12.26
N LYS A 85 -14.13 -2.77 12.84
CA LYS A 85 -14.64 -2.27 14.12
C LYS A 85 -16.11 -1.89 14.03
N SER A 86 -16.54 -1.20 12.97
CA SER A 86 -17.95 -0.84 12.78
C SER A 86 -18.83 -2.05 12.47
N SER A 87 -18.30 -3.07 11.79
CA SER A 87 -19.00 -4.34 11.53
C SER A 87 -19.17 -5.25 12.77
N GLY A 88 -18.58 -4.90 13.92
CA GLY A 88 -18.60 -5.71 15.14
C GLY A 88 -17.51 -6.77 15.24
N SER A 89 -16.67 -6.94 14.21
CA SER A 89 -15.55 -7.89 14.22
C SER A 89 -14.32 -7.32 14.94
N THR A 90 -14.35 -7.37 16.27
CA THR A 90 -13.32 -6.76 17.14
C THR A 90 -11.94 -7.42 17.04
N VAL A 91 -11.88 -8.73 16.84
CA VAL A 91 -10.61 -9.47 16.72
C VAL A 91 -9.90 -9.09 15.42
N THR A 92 -10.61 -9.14 14.30
CA THR A 92 -10.07 -8.78 12.98
C THR A 92 -9.64 -7.32 12.95
N ALA A 93 -10.41 -6.42 13.55
CA ALA A 93 -10.03 -5.01 13.68
C ALA A 93 -8.69 -4.85 14.41
N LYS A 94 -8.50 -5.52 15.58
CA LYS A 94 -7.25 -5.45 16.34
C LYS A 94 -6.05 -5.97 15.54
N PHE A 95 -6.23 -7.04 14.75
CA PHE A 95 -5.17 -7.52 13.85
C PHE A 95 -4.75 -6.44 12.86
N PHE A 96 -5.70 -5.79 12.19
CA PHE A 96 -5.39 -4.71 11.25
C PHE A 96 -4.75 -3.50 11.91
N ALA A 97 -5.15 -3.16 13.14
CA ALA A 97 -4.48 -2.12 13.92
C ALA A 97 -3.00 -2.46 14.21
N LEU A 98 -2.72 -3.70 14.62
CA LEU A 98 -1.34 -4.15 14.87
C LEU A 98 -0.49 -4.12 13.59
N PHE A 99 -1.02 -4.61 12.47
CA PHE A 99 -0.33 -4.52 11.18
C PHE A 99 -0.09 -3.07 10.75
N GLY A 100 -1.09 -2.19 10.88
CA GLY A 100 -0.94 -0.77 10.55
C GLY A 100 0.15 -0.09 11.38
N ILE A 101 0.20 -0.37 12.69
CA ILE A 101 1.24 0.15 13.59
C ILE A 101 2.62 -0.39 13.18
N PHE A 102 2.74 -1.70 12.97
CA PHE A 102 4.00 -2.33 12.57
C PHE A 102 4.56 -1.73 11.28
N ILE A 103 3.73 -1.59 10.24
CA ILE A 103 4.12 -0.99 8.96
C ILE A 103 4.49 0.48 9.14
N SER A 104 3.75 1.22 9.97
CA SER A 104 4.07 2.62 10.26
C SER A 104 5.44 2.77 10.92
N ILE A 105 5.75 1.92 11.89
CA ILE A 105 7.05 1.91 12.58
C ILE A 105 8.19 1.63 11.58
N THR A 106 8.06 0.58 10.74
CA THR A 106 9.09 0.26 9.74
C THR A 106 9.26 1.39 8.72
N THR A 107 8.18 2.06 8.35
CA THR A 107 8.19 3.24 7.47
C THR A 107 8.95 4.41 8.10
N ILE A 108 8.69 4.71 9.37
CA ILE A 108 9.41 5.76 10.11
C ILE A 108 10.91 5.45 10.17
N TYR A 109 11.30 4.21 10.49
CA TYR A 109 12.71 3.82 10.49
C TYR A 109 13.36 3.96 9.11
N SER A 110 12.63 3.68 8.03
CA SER A 110 13.14 3.81 6.66
C SER A 110 13.36 5.26 6.21
N LEU A 111 12.69 6.22 6.86
CA LEU A 111 12.81 7.68 6.63
C LEU A 111 14.03 8.29 7.35
N ILE A 112 14.46 7.77 8.50
CA ILE A 112 15.62 8.28 9.27
C ILE A 112 16.88 8.52 8.40
N PRO A 113 17.34 7.57 7.56
CA PRO A 113 18.52 7.78 6.71
C PRO A 113 18.30 8.76 5.54
N ILE A 114 17.06 9.18 5.27
CA ILE A 114 16.75 10.20 4.26
C ILE A 114 16.93 11.60 4.85
N PHE A 115 16.52 11.81 6.10
CA PHE A 115 16.66 13.10 6.80
C PHE A 115 18.05 13.36 7.37
N LYS A 116 18.89 12.33 7.54
CA LYS A 116 20.29 12.46 7.99
C LYS A 116 21.28 12.80 6.85
N ARG A 117 20.80 13.04 5.63
CA ARG A 117 21.60 13.47 4.48
C ARG A 117 21.40 14.96 4.22
#